data_AF-A0A6J0PLV3-F1
#
_entry.id   AF-A0A6J0PLV3-F1
#
_cell.length_a   1.000
_cell.length_b   1.000
_cell.length_c   1.000
_cell.angle_alpha   90.00
_cell.angle_beta   90.00
_cell.angle_gamma   90.00
#
_symmetry.space_group_name_H-M   'P 1'
#
loop_
_entity.id
_entity.type
_entity.pdbx_description
1 polymer ?
#
loop_
_entity_poly.entity_id
_entity_poly.type
_entity_poly.pdbx_seq_one_letter_code
_entity_poly.pdbx_strand_id
1 'polypeptide(L)'
;MPQRHSKNNDDLAFFTYDEKRKRGYGTQREHLGKDSIKPFDACCLCLMPFIDPLFGHKGHVFCKECIREFLLAQKKDIKRFKTVA
;
A
#
# COMPACT_ATOMS: atom_id res chain seq x y z
N MET A 1 -0.56 33.49 -11.31
CA MET A 1 -1.42 32.83 -12.32
C MET A 1 -1.09 31.34 -12.29
N PRO A 2 -2.04 30.40 -12.18
CA PRO A 2 -1.71 28.98 -12.23
C PRO A 2 -1.10 28.64 -13.59
N GLN A 3 -0.04 27.84 -13.59
CA GLN A 3 0.63 27.39 -14.81
C GLN A 3 -0.39 26.65 -15.67
N ARG A 4 -0.51 27.05 -16.95
CA ARG A 4 -1.40 26.37 -17.90
C ARG A 4 -0.98 24.92 -17.98
N HIS A 5 -1.94 24.00 -17.83
CA HIS A 5 -1.70 22.57 -17.82
C HIS A 5 -0.71 22.20 -18.91
N SER A 6 -0.99 22.53 -20.17
CA SER A 6 -0.20 22.28 -21.38
C SER A 6 1.26 22.76 -21.40
N LYS A 7 1.73 23.42 -20.34
CA LYS A 7 3.12 23.85 -20.17
C LYS A 7 3.80 23.05 -19.05
N ASN A 8 3.21 21.93 -18.61
CA ASN A 8 3.85 21.02 -17.68
C ASN A 8 4.69 20.01 -18.48
N ASN A 9 5.75 19.50 -17.88
CA ASN A 9 6.67 18.61 -18.60
C ASN A 9 6.04 17.27 -19.00
N ASP A 10 4.95 16.84 -18.36
CA ASP A 10 4.38 15.50 -18.50
C ASP A 10 3.07 15.44 -19.31
N ASP A 11 2.72 16.50 -20.05
CA ASP A 11 1.42 16.55 -20.77
C ASP A 11 1.44 15.90 -22.16
N LEU A 12 2.61 15.38 -22.58
CA LEU A 12 2.72 14.63 -23.83
C LEU A 12 2.05 13.27 -23.68
N ALA A 13 1.52 12.75 -24.80
CA ALA A 13 0.92 11.41 -24.83
C ALA A 13 1.92 10.26 -24.54
N PHE A 14 3.22 10.57 -24.53
CA PHE A 14 4.29 9.65 -24.19
C PHE A 14 5.30 10.35 -23.29
N PHE A 15 5.84 9.62 -22.32
CA PHE A 15 6.91 10.15 -21.49
C PHE A 15 8.24 10.18 -22.24
N THR A 16 8.95 11.29 -22.12
CA THR A 16 10.34 11.40 -22.54
C THR A 16 11.26 10.55 -21.65
N TYR A 17 12.51 10.33 -22.07
CA TYR A 17 13.46 9.54 -21.28
C TYR A 17 13.69 10.15 -19.88
N ASP A 18 13.80 11.48 -19.79
CA ASP A 18 14.02 12.18 -18.52
C ASP A 18 12.79 12.11 -17.59
N GLU A 19 11.58 12.25 -18.14
CA GLU A 19 10.33 12.04 -17.38
C GLU A 19 10.21 10.61 -16.87
N LYS A 20 10.49 9.60 -17.72
CA LYS A 20 10.46 8.19 -17.32
C LYS A 20 11.39 7.93 -16.14
N ARG A 21 12.58 8.51 -16.18
CA ARG A 21 13.59 8.35 -15.12
C ARG A 21 13.21 9.08 -13.83
N LYS A 22 12.66 10.30 -13.91
CA LYS A 22 12.20 11.07 -12.73
C LYS A 22 10.95 10.48 -12.07
N ARG A 23 10.03 9.92 -12.88
CA ARG A 23 8.75 9.35 -12.41
C ARG A 23 8.87 7.89 -12.01
N GLY A 24 10.02 7.25 -12.27
CA GLY A 24 10.19 5.82 -12.02
C GLY A 24 9.29 4.96 -12.92
N TYR A 25 9.10 5.37 -14.17
CA TYR A 25 8.23 4.70 -15.13
C TYR A 25 8.83 3.36 -15.60
N GLY A 26 8.03 2.30 -15.56
CA GLY A 26 8.42 0.95 -15.94
C GLY A 26 8.96 0.13 -14.77
N THR A 27 9.57 -1.02 -15.08
CA THR A 27 10.14 -1.91 -14.07
C THR A 27 11.42 -1.32 -13.49
N GLN A 28 11.35 -0.86 -12.25
CA GLN A 28 12.51 -0.37 -11.51
C GLN A 28 13.25 -1.55 -10.88
N ARG A 29 14.58 -1.51 -10.93
CA ARG A 29 15.47 -2.43 -10.23
C ARG A 29 16.30 -1.61 -9.26
N GLU A 30 15.98 -1.72 -7.98
CA GLU A 30 16.71 -1.05 -6.91
C GLU A 30 17.03 -2.06 -5.81
N HIS A 31 18.15 -1.85 -5.11
CA HIS A 31 18.48 -2.63 -3.93
C HIS A 31 17.68 -2.10 -2.75
N LEU A 32 16.74 -2.91 -2.27
CA LEU A 32 15.97 -2.60 -1.08
C LEU A 32 16.82 -2.83 0.17
N GLY A 33 16.81 -1.84 1.08
CA GLY A 33 17.49 -1.94 2.36
C GLY A 33 16.74 -2.83 3.35
N LYS A 34 17.36 -3.08 4.50
CA LYS A 34 16.74 -3.83 5.61
C LYS A 34 15.43 -3.20 6.08
N ASP A 35 15.32 -1.87 6.01
CA ASP A 35 14.15 -1.11 6.44
C ASP A 35 12.93 -1.35 5.53
N SER A 36 13.14 -1.86 4.31
CA SER A 36 12.06 -2.26 3.42
C SER A 36 11.48 -3.63 3.74
N ILE A 37 12.12 -4.39 4.64
CA ILE A 37 11.69 -5.73 5.05
C ILE A 37 10.94 -5.60 6.37
N LYS A 38 9.71 -6.11 6.41
CA LYS A 38 8.92 -6.17 7.64
C LYS A 38 9.68 -6.97 8.72
N PRO A 39 9.87 -6.42 9.93
CA PRO A 39 10.49 -7.15 11.01
C PRO A 39 9.59 -8.31 11.50
N PHE A 40 10.20 -9.35 12.06
CA PHE A 40 9.50 -10.57 12.47
C PHE A 40 8.52 -10.30 13.63
N ASP A 41 8.90 -9.44 14.55
CA ASP A 41 8.19 -9.05 15.78
C ASP A 41 7.15 -7.92 15.57
N ALA A 42 6.81 -7.59 14.33
CA ALA A 42 5.78 -6.60 14.01
C ALA A 42 4.48 -7.22 13.48
N CYS A 43 3.37 -6.53 13.75
CA CYS A 43 2.05 -6.88 13.25
C CYS A 43 1.91 -6.65 11.74
N CYS A 44 1.26 -7.59 11.05
CA CYS A 44 1.03 -7.51 9.60
C CYS A 44 0.02 -6.42 9.17
N LEU A 45 -0.67 -5.77 10.12
CA LEU A 45 -1.63 -4.69 9.83
C LEU A 45 -1.08 -3.31 10.20
N CYS A 46 -0.58 -3.13 11.42
CA CYS A 46 -0.10 -1.83 11.90
C CYS A 46 1.41 -1.63 11.73
N LEU A 47 2.18 -2.67 11.36
CA LEU A 47 3.65 -2.64 11.22
C LEU A 47 4.43 -2.22 12.47
N MET A 48 3.75 -2.14 13.62
CA MET A 48 4.33 -1.88 14.93
C MET A 48 4.59 -3.21 15.68
N PRO A 49 5.42 -3.20 16.73
CA PRO A 49 5.59 -4.35 17.62
C PRO A 49 4.25 -4.88 18.13
N PHE A 50 4.17 -6.19 18.37
CA PHE A 50 2.92 -6.83 18.76
C PHE A 50 2.36 -6.36 20.10
N ILE A 51 1.03 -6.19 20.14
CA ILE A 51 0.23 -6.04 21.36
C ILE A 51 -0.82 -7.15 21.32
N ASP A 52 -0.77 -8.07 22.29
CA ASP A 52 -1.63 -9.27 22.38
C ASP A 52 -1.72 -10.04 21.03
N PRO A 53 -0.63 -10.74 20.64
CA PRO A 53 -0.52 -11.35 19.31
C PRO A 53 -1.50 -12.50 19.10
N LEU A 54 -2.15 -12.50 17.94
CA LEU A 54 -3.00 -13.57 17.45
C LEU A 54 -2.44 -14.18 16.17
N PHE A 55 -2.54 -15.50 16.06
CA PHE A 55 -2.07 -16.28 14.92
C PHE A 55 -3.21 -16.62 13.96
N GLY A 56 -3.01 -16.33 12.68
CA GLY A 56 -3.86 -16.81 11.60
C GLY A 56 -3.45 -18.21 11.14
N HIS A 57 -4.39 -18.94 10.52
CA HIS A 57 -4.17 -20.31 10.04
C HIS A 57 -3.02 -20.48 9.04
N LYS A 58 -2.63 -19.41 8.33
CA LYS A 58 -1.56 -19.40 7.32
C LYS A 58 -0.20 -18.91 7.86
N GLY A 59 -0.05 -18.77 9.18
CA GLY A 59 1.20 -18.31 9.81
C GLY A 59 1.39 -16.79 9.83
N HIS A 60 0.34 -16.02 9.56
CA HIS A 60 0.35 -14.57 9.75
C HIS A 60 0.07 -14.23 11.22
N VAL A 61 0.71 -13.17 11.73
CA VAL A 61 0.54 -12.73 13.12
C VAL A 61 0.05 -11.28 13.14
N PHE A 62 -0.90 -11.00 14.01
CA PHE A 62 -1.57 -9.70 14.12
C PHE A 62 -1.75 -9.29 15.57
N CYS A 63 -1.89 -7.98 15.84
CA CYS A 63 -2.45 -7.52 17.09
C CYS A 63 -3.95 -7.84 17.13
N LYS A 64 -4.45 -8.23 18.29
CA LYS A 64 -5.86 -8.60 18.50
C LYS A 64 -6.86 -7.53 18.08
N GLU A 65 -6.58 -6.28 18.39
CA GLU A 65 -7.46 -5.15 18.04
C GLU A 65 -7.44 -4.89 16.53
N CYS A 66 -6.24 -4.81 15.93
CA CYS A 66 -6.07 -4.57 14.49
C CYS A 66 -6.83 -5.60 13.63
N ILE A 67 -6.71 -6.90 13.93
CA ILE A 67 -7.39 -7.92 13.14
C ILE A 67 -8.91 -7.86 13.30
N ARG A 68 -9.40 -7.54 14.50
CA ARG A 68 -10.84 -7.41 14.76
C ARG A 68 -11.43 -6.24 13.99
N GLU A 69 -10.78 -5.07 14.02
CA GLU A 69 -11.20 -3.89 13.27
C GLU A 69 -11.20 -4.14 11.77
N PHE A 70 -10.13 -4.75 11.26
CA PHE A 70 -10.01 -5.12 9.85
C PHE A 70 -11.16 -6.03 9.40
N LEU A 71 -11.47 -7.09 10.16
CA LEU A 71 -12.55 -8.01 9.83
C LEU A 71 -13.94 -7.34 9.87
N LEU A 72 -14.15 -6.41 10.80
CA LEU A 72 -15.40 -5.64 10.86
C LEU A 72 -15.54 -4.69 9.67
N ALA A 73 -14.47 -4.00 9.29
CA ALA A 73 -14.44 -3.14 8.10
C ALA A 73 -14.70 -3.94 6.82
N GLN A 74 -13.99 -5.06 6.63
CA GLN A 74 -14.15 -5.95 5.48
C GLN A 74 -15.58 -6.47 5.36
N LYS A 75 -16.23 -6.87 6.46
CA LYS A 75 -17.63 -7.28 6.46
C LYS A 75 -18.58 -6.17 6.03
N LYS A 76 -18.32 -4.92 6.43
CA LYS A 76 -19.13 -3.75 6.01
C LYS A 76 -18.97 -3.51 4.51
N ASP A 77 -17.75 -3.59 3.99
CA ASP A 77 -17.47 -3.37 2.57
C ASP A 77 -18.09 -4.47 1.69
N ILE A 78 -17.98 -5.74 2.09
CA ILE A 78 -18.65 -6.85 1.39
C ILE A 78 -20.16 -6.63 1.31
N LYS A 79 -20.79 -6.17 2.41
CA LYS A 79 -22.23 -5.86 2.40
C LYS A 79 -22.54 -4.74 1.41
N ARG A 80 -21.76 -3.66 1.41
CA ARG A 80 -21.91 -2.55 0.46
C ARG A 80 -21.80 -3.02 -0.99
N PHE A 81 -20.77 -3.79 -1.33
CA PHE A 81 -20.59 -4.32 -2.68
C PHE A 81 -21.74 -5.23 -3.12
N LYS A 82 -22.32 -6.01 -2.21
CA LYS A 82 -23.50 -6.85 -2.49
C LYS A 82 -24.81 -6.08 -2.67
N THR A 83 -24.93 -4.88 -2.10
CA THR A 83 -26.14 -4.05 -2.23
C THR A 83 -26.12 -3.18 -3.48
N VAL A 84 -24.92 -2.88 -4.01
CA VAL A 84 -24.73 -2.04 -5.21
C VAL A 84 -24.76 -2.88 -6.50
N ALA A 85 -24.57 -4.19 -6.41
CA ALA A 85 -24.74 -5.16 -7.51
C ALA A 85 -26.18 -5.67 -7.56
#